data_AF-A0A8T5QJ05-F1
#
_entry.id   AF-A0A8T5QJ05-F1
#
_cell.length_a   1.000
_cell.length_b   1.000
_cell.length_c   1.000
_cell.angle_alpha   90.00
_cell.angle_beta   90.00
_cell.angle_gamma   90.00
#
_symmetry.space_group_name_H-M   'P 1'
#
loop_
_entity.id
_entity.type
_entity.pdbx_description
1 polymer ?
#
loop_
_entity_poly.entity_id
_entity_poly.type
_entity_poly.pdbx_seq_one_letter_code
_entity_poly.pdbx_strand_id
1 'polypeptide(L)'
;MGKGCILLLDELPKIDPNTAGILNSVLASVGEYQNGEPTTIQNAKGDVIQRGKIFIMATGNSLLNTKDAEYEANFKQDLSLQDRFAGSTYKVFVDEKFEWEGILFQKWAFIFLYLTKLRKLIVDEGFTSKAFVSIRLMQSVQKTYNVFRQVSDQTGGNRSFTETPDVSYTPANVEGALGTIQASSVKTVKDSLDEFFSLFTEEQAKILKEKSDYDAWLNIVDTKNKLPMDSLNTQTELDEVDSIING
;
A
#
# COMPACT_ATOMS: atom_id res chain seq x y z
N MET A 1 38.08 -4.60 -3.20
CA MET A 1 37.17 -3.88 -2.28
C MET A 1 35.75 -4.05 -2.78
N GLY A 2 34.97 -4.94 -2.14
CA GLY A 2 33.54 -5.06 -2.45
C GLY A 2 32.81 -3.83 -1.93
N LYS A 3 32.08 -3.14 -2.82
CA LYS A 3 31.18 -2.05 -2.41
C LYS A 3 30.22 -2.61 -1.38
N GLY A 4 30.00 -1.88 -0.28
CA GLY A 4 29.00 -2.30 0.70
C GLY A 4 27.63 -2.43 0.03
N CYS A 5 26.83 -3.40 0.47
CA CYS A 5 25.50 -3.64 -0.11
C CYS A 5 24.39 -3.53 0.95
N ILE A 6 23.21 -3.17 0.47
CA ILE A 6 21.97 -3.26 1.24
C ILE A 6 21.25 -4.52 0.77
N LEU A 7 20.92 -5.40 1.71
CA LEU A 7 20.12 -6.60 1.46
C LEU A 7 18.70 -6.35 2.00
N LEU A 8 17.73 -6.35 1.09
CA LEU A 8 16.31 -6.26 1.42
C LEU A 8 15.72 -7.67 1.36
N LEU A 9 15.16 -8.15 2.47
CA LEU A 9 14.49 -9.43 2.57
C LEU A 9 13.00 -9.19 2.66
N ASP A 10 12.28 -9.55 1.60
CA ASP A 10 10.83 -9.44 1.60
C ASP A 10 10.22 -10.72 2.18
N GLU A 11 9.25 -10.57 3.08
CA GLU A 11 8.53 -11.67 3.70
C GLU A 11 9.43 -12.72 4.37
N LEU A 12 10.26 -12.26 5.33
CA LEU A 12 11.20 -13.10 6.08
C LEU A 12 10.60 -14.42 6.60
N PRO A 13 9.36 -14.46 7.16
CA PRO A 13 8.78 -15.72 7.65
C PRO A 13 8.62 -16.82 6.59
N LYS A 14 8.63 -16.47 5.29
CA LYS A 14 8.44 -17.41 4.17
C LYS A 14 9.76 -17.95 3.61
N ILE A 15 10.91 -17.60 4.18
CA ILE A 15 12.21 -18.05 3.68
C ILE A 15 12.39 -19.55 3.91
N ASP A 16 13.03 -20.27 2.97
CA ASP A 16 13.27 -21.70 3.14
C ASP A 16 14.32 -21.96 4.25
N PRO A 17 14.28 -23.11 4.94
CA PRO A 17 15.18 -23.42 6.05
C PRO A 17 16.69 -23.31 5.73
N ASN A 18 17.11 -23.65 4.51
CA ASN A 18 18.54 -23.61 4.15
C ASN A 18 19.01 -22.16 4.02
N THR A 19 18.18 -21.31 3.40
CA THR A 19 18.46 -19.88 3.28
C THR A 19 18.36 -19.19 4.64
N ALA A 20 17.42 -19.59 5.51
CA ALA A 20 17.34 -19.13 6.90
C ALA A 20 18.63 -19.44 7.69
N GLY A 21 19.20 -20.63 7.49
CA GLY A 21 20.46 -21.04 8.12
C GLY A 21 21.65 -20.17 7.69
N ILE A 22 21.77 -19.88 6.40
CA ILE A 22 22.82 -18.98 5.88
C ILE A 22 22.62 -17.57 6.42
N LEU A 23 21.38 -17.07 6.41
CA LEU A 23 21.03 -15.74 6.91
C LEU A 23 21.35 -15.59 8.40
N ASN A 24 21.09 -16.64 9.19
CA ASN A 24 21.46 -16.69 10.60
C ASN A 24 22.96 -16.51 10.83
N SER A 25 23.79 -17.23 10.05
CA SER A 25 25.26 -17.10 10.11
C SER A 25 25.74 -15.70 9.69
N VAL A 26 25.07 -15.11 8.70
CA VAL A 26 25.35 -13.72 8.29
C VAL A 26 24.99 -12.75 9.41
N LEU A 27 23.76 -12.78 9.93
CA LEU A 27 23.26 -11.87 10.97
C LEU A 27 24.08 -11.96 12.26
N ALA A 28 24.46 -13.17 12.69
CA ALA A 28 25.30 -13.36 13.88
C ALA A 28 26.68 -12.70 13.76
N SER A 29 27.24 -12.65 12.54
CA SER A 29 28.57 -12.10 12.28
C SER A 29 28.55 -10.65 11.80
N VAL A 30 27.38 -10.00 11.65
CA VAL A 30 27.25 -8.62 11.09
C VAL A 30 28.14 -7.61 11.83
N GLY A 31 28.18 -7.70 13.16
CA GLY A 31 28.96 -6.83 14.04
C GLY A 31 30.41 -7.27 14.28
N GLU A 32 30.82 -8.42 13.77
CA GLU A 32 32.14 -8.98 14.02
C GLU A 32 33.14 -8.53 12.95
N TYR A 33 34.24 -7.94 13.41
CA TYR A 33 35.35 -7.47 12.59
C TYR A 33 36.67 -8.00 13.15
N GLN A 34 37.55 -8.44 12.26
CA GLN A 34 38.93 -8.79 12.58
C GLN A 34 39.87 -7.89 11.81
N ASN A 35 40.74 -7.17 12.51
CA ASN A 35 41.69 -6.22 11.92
C ASN A 35 41.05 -5.18 10.98
N GLY A 36 39.81 -4.75 11.28
CA GLY A 36 39.07 -3.77 10.48
C GLY A 36 38.31 -4.35 9.28
N GLU A 37 38.43 -5.65 9.02
CA GLU A 37 37.71 -6.36 7.96
C GLU A 37 36.55 -7.20 8.53
N PRO A 38 35.41 -7.31 7.83
CA PRO A 38 34.32 -8.19 8.25
C PRO A 38 34.78 -9.64 8.41
N THR A 39 34.28 -10.35 9.42
CA THR A 39 34.55 -11.79 9.60
C THR A 39 33.96 -12.65 8.48
N THR A 40 34.53 -13.83 8.25
CA THR A 40 34.03 -14.81 7.28
C THR A 40 32.80 -15.55 7.79
N ILE A 41 31.93 -15.99 6.88
CA ILE A 41 30.82 -16.91 7.17
C ILE A 41 31.09 -18.27 6.50
N GLN A 42 30.48 -19.33 7.01
CA GLN A 42 30.54 -20.65 6.40
C GLN A 42 29.15 -21.07 5.90
N ASN A 43 29.06 -21.56 4.66
CA ASN A 43 27.80 -22.06 4.11
C ASN A 43 27.53 -23.52 4.55
N ALA A 44 26.34 -24.05 4.23
CA ALA A 44 25.95 -25.42 4.56
C ALA A 44 26.80 -26.52 3.88
N LYS A 45 27.58 -26.18 2.86
CA LYS A 45 28.52 -27.08 2.16
C LYS A 45 29.93 -27.04 2.77
N GLY A 46 30.16 -26.19 3.77
CA GLY A 46 31.45 -26.01 4.43
C GLY A 46 32.35 -24.96 3.76
N ASP A 47 31.91 -24.29 2.69
CA ASP A 47 32.71 -23.27 2.02
C ASP A 47 32.78 -22.01 2.87
N VAL A 48 33.98 -21.45 2.99
CA VAL A 48 34.23 -20.18 3.68
C VAL A 48 34.01 -19.03 2.70
N ILE A 49 33.13 -18.10 3.07
CA ILE A 49 32.76 -16.94 2.27
C ILE A 49 33.23 -15.69 3.01
N GLN A 50 33.99 -14.84 2.31
CA GLN A 50 34.36 -13.52 2.83
C GLN A 50 33.12 -12.61 2.86
N ARG A 51 32.71 -12.18 4.05
CA ARG A 51 31.59 -11.26 4.21
C ARG A 51 32.00 -9.85 3.76
N GLY A 52 31.11 -9.17 3.05
CA GLY A 52 31.27 -7.75 2.73
C GLY A 52 30.74 -6.84 3.85
N LYS A 53 30.86 -5.53 3.67
CA LYS A 53 30.10 -4.56 4.48
C LYS A 53 28.63 -4.62 4.04
N ILE A 54 27.72 -4.93 4.96
CA ILE A 54 26.31 -5.15 4.62
C ILE A 54 25.38 -4.44 5.61
N PHE A 55 24.24 -3.98 5.10
CA PHE A 55 23.10 -3.53 5.90
C PHE A 55 21.88 -4.36 5.49
N ILE A 56 21.20 -4.99 6.45
CA ILE A 56 20.09 -5.91 6.18
C ILE A 56 18.80 -5.30 6.72
N MET A 57 17.78 -5.22 5.87
CA MET A 57 16.42 -4.84 6.24
C MET A 57 15.48 -5.97 5.83
N ALA A 58 14.60 -6.39 6.74
CA ALA A 58 13.64 -7.45 6.50
C ALA A 58 12.21 -6.96 6.75
N THR A 59 11.27 -7.43 5.95
CA THR A 59 9.83 -7.19 6.10
C THR A 59 9.12 -8.50 6.44
N GLY A 60 7.94 -8.40 7.05
CA GLY A 60 7.10 -9.55 7.35
C GLY A 60 5.70 -9.09 7.78
N ASN A 61 4.69 -9.87 7.41
CA ASN A 61 3.29 -9.59 7.73
C ASN A 61 2.84 -10.20 9.07
N SER A 62 3.65 -11.12 9.62
CA SER A 62 3.41 -11.77 10.91
C SER A 62 4.53 -11.41 11.87
N LEU A 63 4.20 -11.32 13.17
CA LEU A 63 5.24 -11.29 14.18
C LEU A 63 5.94 -12.66 14.17
N LEU A 64 7.27 -12.68 14.24
CA LEU A 64 8.09 -13.90 14.25
C LEU A 64 7.77 -14.85 15.44
N ASN A 65 6.94 -14.39 16.39
CA ASN A 65 6.54 -15.12 17.60
C ASN A 65 5.10 -15.66 17.58
N THR A 66 4.26 -15.31 16.60
CA THR A 66 2.89 -15.83 16.48
C THR A 66 2.88 -17.07 15.61
N LYS A 67 2.30 -18.17 16.12
CA LYS A 67 2.09 -19.39 15.34
C LYS A 67 1.03 -19.11 14.27
N ASP A 68 1.45 -18.83 13.04
CA ASP A 68 0.55 -19.00 11.90
C ASP A 68 0.33 -20.50 11.68
N ALA A 69 -0.92 -20.93 11.66
CA ALA A 69 -1.32 -22.34 11.48
C ALA A 69 -0.87 -22.91 10.11
N GLU A 70 -0.51 -22.05 9.15
CA GLU A 70 -0.03 -22.45 7.82
C GLU A 70 1.50 -22.67 7.75
N TYR A 71 2.28 -22.28 8.77
CA TYR A 71 3.75 -22.23 8.68
C TYR A 71 4.49 -22.84 9.89
N GLU A 72 3.97 -23.91 10.49
CA GLU A 72 4.54 -24.55 11.70
C GLU A 72 6.03 -24.96 11.61
N ALA A 73 6.59 -25.15 10.42
CA ALA A 73 7.93 -25.71 10.25
C ALA A 73 9.09 -24.70 10.46
N ASN A 74 8.88 -23.39 10.24
CA ASN A 74 9.96 -22.39 10.27
C ASN A 74 10.01 -21.55 11.57
N PHE A 75 8.89 -21.39 12.27
CA PHE A 75 8.79 -20.45 13.40
C PHE A 75 9.74 -20.73 14.57
N LYS A 76 10.13 -21.98 14.82
CA LYS A 76 11.05 -22.29 15.92
C LYS A 76 12.50 -21.88 15.64
N GLN A 77 12.91 -21.76 14.37
CA GLN A 77 14.25 -21.28 14.01
C GLN A 77 14.29 -19.74 13.90
N ASP A 78 13.15 -19.12 13.58
CA ASP A 78 12.98 -17.68 13.33
C ASP A 78 13.03 -16.79 14.58
N LEU A 79 12.67 -17.31 15.77
CA LEU A 79 12.77 -16.50 17.00
C LEU A 79 14.22 -16.05 17.29
N SER A 80 15.20 -16.91 16.98
CA SER A 80 16.62 -16.58 17.13
C SER A 80 17.12 -15.60 16.06
N LEU A 81 16.42 -15.48 14.92
CA LEU A 81 16.71 -14.49 13.89
C LEU A 81 16.34 -13.09 14.37
N GLN A 82 15.24 -12.95 15.11
CA GLN A 82 14.78 -11.67 15.66
C GLN A 82 15.83 -11.03 16.58
N ASP A 83 16.41 -11.81 17.49
CA ASP A 83 17.46 -11.34 18.42
C ASP A 83 18.76 -10.95 17.71
N ARG A 84 18.94 -11.36 16.45
CA ARG A 84 20.16 -11.12 15.65
C ARG A 84 20.01 -9.96 14.67
N PHE A 85 18.80 -9.42 14.48
CA PHE A 85 18.65 -8.12 13.83
C PHE A 85 19.17 -7.03 14.78
N ALA A 86 20.29 -6.41 14.41
CA ALA A 86 20.96 -5.39 15.22
C ALA A 86 20.20 -4.05 15.31
N GLY A 87 18.88 -4.03 15.12
CA GLY A 87 18.09 -2.81 15.03
C GLY A 87 16.63 -3.07 15.36
N SER A 88 16.03 -2.11 16.06
CA SER A 88 14.65 -2.08 16.52
C SER A 88 13.66 -2.65 15.50
N THR A 89 12.68 -3.43 15.97
CA THR A 89 11.51 -3.78 15.16
C THR A 89 10.60 -2.55 15.09
N TYR A 90 10.33 -2.07 13.88
CA TYR A 90 9.39 -0.97 13.68
C TYR A 90 8.07 -1.54 13.17
N LYS A 91 6.97 -1.18 13.84
CA LYS A 91 5.65 -1.37 13.26
C LYS A 91 5.42 -0.19 12.31
N VAL A 92 5.18 -0.51 11.03
CA VAL A 92 4.76 0.49 10.05
C VAL A 92 3.27 0.70 10.23
N PHE A 93 2.88 1.97 10.35
CA PHE A 93 1.49 2.39 10.45
C PHE A 93 1.13 3.22 9.21
N VAL A 94 -0.16 3.40 9.00
CA VAL A 94 -0.64 4.37 8.02
C VAL A 94 -0.34 5.77 8.57
N ASP A 95 0.06 6.65 7.67
CA ASP A 95 0.11 8.10 7.93
C ASP A 95 -1.11 8.73 7.25
N GLU A 96 -2.22 8.84 8.00
CA GLU A 96 -3.47 9.41 7.52
C GLU A 96 -3.31 10.87 7.06
N LYS A 97 -2.40 11.61 7.70
CA LYS A 97 -2.08 12.99 7.34
C LYS A 97 -1.46 13.04 5.95
N PHE A 98 -0.47 12.20 5.69
CA PHE A 98 0.15 12.09 4.37
C PHE A 98 -0.84 11.64 3.29
N GLU A 99 -1.74 10.71 3.62
CA GLU A 99 -2.81 10.30 2.70
C GLU A 99 -3.76 11.46 2.34
N TRP A 100 -4.13 12.28 3.32
CA TRP A 100 -4.97 13.44 3.07
C TRP A 100 -4.25 14.58 2.32
N GLU A 101 -3.07 14.98 2.80
CA GLU A 101 -2.34 16.15 2.31
C GLU A 101 -1.54 15.83 1.04
N GLY A 102 -0.87 14.69 1.00
CA GLY A 102 0.07 14.31 -0.04
C GLY A 102 -0.52 13.46 -1.17
N ILE A 103 -1.58 12.69 -0.91
CA ILE A 103 -2.22 11.84 -1.93
C ILE A 103 -3.51 12.46 -2.45
N LEU A 104 -4.36 12.95 -1.55
CA LEU A 104 -5.64 13.53 -1.92
C LEU A 104 -5.61 15.05 -2.05
N PHE A 105 -4.46 15.69 -1.80
CA PHE A 105 -4.26 17.14 -1.94
C PHE A 105 -5.36 17.97 -1.27
N GLN A 106 -5.94 17.44 -0.20
CA GLN A 106 -7.06 18.04 0.52
C GLN A 106 -8.33 18.30 -0.33
N LYS A 107 -8.52 17.59 -1.45
CA LYS A 107 -9.61 17.85 -2.42
C LYS A 107 -10.75 16.84 -2.42
N TRP A 108 -10.49 15.60 -2.00
CA TRP A 108 -11.46 14.50 -2.11
C TRP A 108 -11.77 13.87 -0.76
N ALA A 109 -12.36 14.64 0.16
CA ALA A 109 -12.68 14.18 1.51
C ALA A 109 -13.59 12.93 1.49
N PHE A 110 -14.59 12.88 0.60
CA PHE A 110 -15.46 11.71 0.47
C PHE A 110 -14.71 10.42 0.08
N ILE A 111 -13.60 10.50 -0.67
CA ILE A 111 -12.75 9.35 -0.99
C ILE A 111 -11.92 8.97 0.25
N PHE A 112 -11.33 9.96 0.91
CA PHE A 112 -10.53 9.76 2.13
C PHE A 112 -11.34 9.04 3.21
N LEU A 113 -12.49 9.61 3.58
CA LEU A 113 -13.33 9.13 4.67
C LEU A 113 -13.80 7.71 4.42
N TYR A 114 -14.27 7.43 3.19
CA TYR A 114 -14.73 6.09 2.83
C TYR A 114 -13.61 5.06 2.83
N LEU A 115 -12.45 5.36 2.23
CA LEU A 115 -11.33 4.42 2.19
C LEU A 115 -10.73 4.19 3.57
N THR A 116 -10.69 5.20 4.44
CA THR A 116 -10.28 5.06 5.84
C THR A 116 -11.27 4.22 6.64
N LYS A 117 -12.58 4.42 6.46
CA LYS A 117 -13.63 3.57 7.05
C LYS A 117 -13.49 2.12 6.58
N LEU A 118 -13.37 1.90 5.27
CA LEU A 118 -13.21 0.58 4.67
C LEU A 118 -11.95 -0.13 5.18
N ARG A 119 -10.84 0.60 5.34
CA ARG A 119 -9.60 0.07 5.94
C ARG A 119 -9.85 -0.50 7.32
N LYS A 120 -10.49 0.27 8.20
CA LYS A 120 -10.80 -0.14 9.58
C LYS A 120 -11.68 -1.40 9.57
N LEU A 121 -12.72 -1.41 8.73
CA LEU A 121 -13.60 -2.58 8.58
C LEU A 121 -12.87 -3.84 8.12
N ILE A 122 -11.96 -3.74 7.14
CA ILE A 122 -11.17 -4.91 6.69
C ILE A 122 -10.33 -5.48 7.85
N VAL A 123 -9.79 -4.62 8.72
CA VAL A 123 -9.05 -5.04 9.90
C VAL A 123 -9.96 -5.67 10.94
N ASP A 124 -11.08 -5.01 11.26
CA ASP A 124 -12.03 -5.44 12.29
C ASP A 124 -12.69 -6.79 11.94
N GLU A 125 -12.98 -7.03 10.66
CA GLU A 125 -13.51 -8.31 10.17
C GLU A 125 -12.43 -9.38 9.96
N GLY A 126 -11.14 -9.05 10.11
CA GLY A 126 -10.03 -9.99 9.92
C GLY A 126 -9.79 -10.39 8.46
N PHE A 127 -10.15 -9.54 7.49
CA PHE A 127 -10.02 -9.82 6.05
C PHE A 127 -8.70 -9.30 5.43
N THR A 128 -7.76 -8.85 6.25
CA THR A 128 -6.47 -8.27 5.83
C THR A 128 -5.60 -9.21 4.98
N SER A 129 -5.79 -10.52 5.10
CA SER A 129 -5.06 -11.53 4.31
C SER A 129 -5.48 -11.57 2.83
N LYS A 130 -6.62 -10.97 2.46
CA LYS A 130 -7.11 -10.91 1.07
C LYS A 130 -6.64 -9.65 0.36
N ALA A 131 -6.96 -8.50 0.94
CA ALA A 131 -6.53 -7.21 0.45
C ALA A 131 -6.64 -6.17 1.57
N PHE A 132 -6.00 -5.02 1.39
CA PHE A 132 -6.08 -3.89 2.31
C PHE A 132 -6.10 -2.57 1.53
N VAL A 133 -6.61 -1.52 2.17
CA VAL A 133 -6.62 -0.17 1.59
C VAL A 133 -5.21 0.43 1.70
N SER A 134 -4.46 0.33 0.62
CA SER A 134 -3.12 0.91 0.48
C SER A 134 -3.16 2.33 -0.10
N ILE A 135 -2.04 3.05 0.02
CA ILE A 135 -1.81 4.32 -0.68
C ILE A 135 -2.05 4.17 -2.19
N ARG A 136 -1.68 3.04 -2.80
CA ARG A 136 -1.88 2.80 -4.24
C ARG A 136 -3.36 2.72 -4.61
N LEU A 137 -4.18 2.08 -3.76
CA LEU A 137 -5.62 2.05 -3.98
C LEU A 137 -6.19 3.47 -3.89
N MET A 138 -5.78 4.23 -2.88
CA MET A 138 -6.23 5.61 -2.70
C MET A 138 -5.86 6.52 -3.88
N GLN A 139 -4.61 6.46 -4.34
CA GLN A 139 -4.15 7.12 -5.56
C GLN A 139 -4.97 6.69 -6.78
N SER A 140 -5.28 5.40 -6.90
CA SER A 140 -6.06 4.87 -8.02
C SER A 140 -7.49 5.39 -8.07
N VAL A 141 -8.18 5.38 -6.93
CA VAL A 141 -9.54 5.92 -6.83
C VAL A 141 -9.53 7.42 -7.08
N GLN A 142 -8.56 8.15 -6.52
CA GLN A 142 -8.38 9.60 -6.72
C GLN A 142 -8.18 9.97 -8.19
N LYS A 143 -7.20 9.34 -8.85
CA LYS A 143 -6.89 9.61 -10.25
C LYS A 143 -8.02 9.18 -11.18
N THR A 144 -8.68 8.05 -10.89
CA THR A 144 -9.86 7.61 -11.65
C THR A 144 -10.99 8.63 -11.56
N TYR A 145 -11.28 9.14 -10.35
CA TYR A 145 -12.28 10.19 -10.17
C TYR A 145 -11.91 11.46 -10.95
N ASN A 146 -10.66 11.90 -10.87
CA ASN A 146 -10.18 13.10 -11.54
C ASN A 146 -10.31 12.98 -13.07
N VAL A 147 -9.87 11.86 -13.66
CA VAL A 147 -9.99 11.61 -15.11
C VAL A 147 -11.45 11.51 -15.54
N PHE A 148 -12.29 10.80 -14.79
CA PHE A 148 -13.72 10.72 -15.04
C PHE A 148 -14.35 12.12 -15.12
N ARG A 149 -14.09 12.98 -14.12
CA ARG A 149 -14.62 14.34 -14.09
C ARG A 149 -14.08 15.23 -15.21
N GLN A 150 -12.79 15.12 -15.54
CA GLN A 150 -12.22 15.85 -16.69
C GLN A 150 -12.93 15.51 -18.01
N VAL A 151 -13.33 14.25 -18.21
CA VAL A 151 -14.04 13.83 -19.42
C VAL A 151 -15.53 14.20 -19.36
N SER A 152 -16.17 14.03 -18.20
CA SER A 152 -17.62 14.29 -18.03
C SER A 152 -17.97 15.78 -18.02
N ASP A 153 -17.13 16.62 -17.44
CA ASP A 153 -17.39 18.07 -17.33
C ASP A 153 -17.10 18.81 -18.65
N GLN A 154 -16.33 18.21 -19.57
CA GLN A 154 -16.05 18.76 -20.89
C GLN A 154 -17.23 18.54 -21.85
N THR A 155 -18.13 19.52 -21.90
CA THR A 155 -19.21 19.59 -22.89
C THR A 155 -18.72 20.32 -24.15
N GLY A 156 -18.55 19.58 -25.26
CA GLY A 156 -18.18 20.14 -26.58
C GLY A 156 -16.92 19.50 -27.18
N GLY A 157 -16.83 19.47 -28.51
CA GLY A 157 -15.83 18.70 -29.28
C GLY A 157 -14.35 19.10 -29.11
N ASN A 158 -14.03 20.15 -28.35
CA ASN A 158 -12.66 20.54 -28.03
C ASN A 158 -12.36 20.18 -26.57
N ARG A 159 -11.73 19.03 -26.38
CA ARG A 159 -11.34 18.53 -25.07
C ARG A 159 -9.92 18.94 -24.73
N SER A 160 -9.76 19.84 -23.76
CA SER A 160 -8.46 20.30 -23.29
C SER A 160 -8.14 19.66 -21.95
N PHE A 161 -7.26 18.65 -21.93
CA PHE A 161 -6.84 18.00 -20.70
C PHE A 161 -5.71 18.79 -20.07
N THR A 162 -5.87 19.20 -18.82
CA THR A 162 -4.74 19.74 -18.05
C THR A 162 -3.96 18.57 -17.48
N GLU A 163 -2.75 18.34 -18.02
CA GLU A 163 -1.82 17.39 -17.43
C GLU A 163 -1.36 17.90 -16.07
N THR A 164 -1.80 17.25 -15.02
CA THR A 164 -1.27 17.45 -13.67
C THR A 164 -0.62 16.13 -13.24
N PRO A 165 0.73 16.02 -13.28
CA PRO A 165 1.44 14.75 -13.04
C PRO A 165 1.03 14.02 -11.75
N ASP A 166 0.66 14.78 -10.73
CA ASP A 166 0.32 14.27 -9.42
C ASP A 166 -1.07 13.61 -9.35
N VAL A 167 -2.01 14.00 -10.21
CA VAL A 167 -3.41 13.56 -10.18
C VAL A 167 -3.89 12.95 -11.50
N SER A 168 -2.98 12.79 -12.45
CA SER A 168 -3.24 12.16 -13.75
C SER A 168 -2.52 10.81 -13.86
N TYR A 169 -3.16 9.85 -14.52
CA TYR A 169 -2.54 8.60 -14.96
C TYR A 169 -1.85 8.73 -16.32
N THR A 170 -2.03 9.85 -17.01
CA THR A 170 -1.41 10.10 -18.32
C THR A 170 -0.13 10.92 -18.14
N PRO A 171 1.06 10.31 -18.28
CA PRO A 171 2.29 11.01 -18.69
C PRO A 171 2.38 11.15 -20.21
N ALA A 172 1.25 11.05 -20.93
CA ALA A 172 1.24 11.04 -22.38
C ALA A 172 0.42 12.25 -22.85
N ASN A 173 1.13 13.14 -23.54
CA ASN A 173 0.61 14.27 -24.26
C ASN A 173 -0.22 13.74 -25.44
N VAL A 174 -1.48 13.39 -25.16
CA VAL A 174 -2.43 12.83 -26.13
C VAL A 174 -3.64 13.74 -26.29
N GLU A 175 -3.38 15.00 -26.67
CA GLU A 175 -4.41 15.85 -27.30
C GLU A 175 -5.13 15.08 -28.43
N GLY A 176 -4.43 14.18 -29.14
CA GLY A 176 -5.00 13.35 -30.21
C GLY A 176 -5.78 12.10 -29.76
N ALA A 177 -5.41 11.41 -28.67
CA ALA A 177 -6.05 10.14 -28.28
C ALA A 177 -7.14 10.30 -27.21
N LEU A 178 -7.12 11.37 -26.41
CA LEU A 178 -8.17 11.63 -25.43
C LEU A 178 -9.40 12.31 -26.06
N GLY A 179 -9.24 12.94 -27.24
CA GLY A 179 -10.33 13.50 -28.04
C GLY A 179 -11.32 12.45 -28.58
N THR A 180 -10.92 11.17 -28.64
CA THR A 180 -11.77 10.06 -29.13
C THR A 180 -12.45 9.26 -28.01
N ILE A 181 -12.09 9.48 -26.74
CA ILE A 181 -12.62 8.71 -25.60
C ILE A 181 -14.08 9.07 -25.36
N GLN A 182 -15.03 8.16 -25.55
CA GLN A 182 -16.42 8.47 -25.20
C GLN A 182 -16.55 8.57 -23.68
N ALA A 183 -17.35 9.51 -23.15
CA ALA A 183 -17.54 9.65 -21.71
C ALA A 183 -18.06 8.35 -21.05
N SER A 184 -18.81 7.55 -21.80
CA SER A 184 -19.28 6.21 -21.41
C SER A 184 -18.19 5.15 -21.31
N SER A 185 -16.98 5.41 -21.79
CA SER A 185 -15.86 4.46 -21.80
C SER A 185 -14.83 4.70 -20.70
N VAL A 186 -15.02 5.75 -19.88
CA VAL A 186 -14.11 6.08 -18.78
C VAL A 186 -14.52 5.33 -17.53
N LYS A 187 -13.55 4.68 -16.90
CA LYS A 187 -13.72 3.99 -15.63
C LYS A 187 -14.17 4.96 -14.53
N THR A 188 -15.13 4.52 -13.73
CA THR A 188 -15.63 5.26 -12.57
C THR A 188 -14.96 4.80 -11.27
N VAL A 189 -15.18 5.54 -10.18
CA VAL A 189 -14.77 5.09 -8.84
C VAL A 189 -15.52 3.83 -8.41
N LYS A 190 -16.76 3.64 -8.88
CA LYS A 190 -17.53 2.41 -8.65
C LYS A 190 -16.83 1.21 -9.28
N ASP A 191 -16.42 1.32 -10.54
CA ASP A 191 -15.70 0.23 -11.22
C ASP A 191 -14.39 -0.10 -10.51
N SER A 192 -13.67 0.93 -10.04
CA SER A 192 -12.42 0.75 -9.29
C SER A 192 -12.62 0.00 -7.97
N LEU A 193 -13.69 0.32 -7.24
CA LEU A 193 -13.99 -0.33 -5.98
C LEU A 193 -14.62 -1.71 -6.16
N ASP A 194 -15.47 -1.92 -7.16
CA ASP A 194 -16.00 -3.24 -7.47
C ASP A 194 -14.89 -4.22 -7.88
N GLU A 195 -13.90 -3.77 -8.65
CA GLU A 195 -12.68 -4.55 -8.90
C GLU A 195 -11.90 -4.83 -7.60
N PHE A 196 -11.75 -3.86 -6.71
CA PHE A 196 -11.10 -4.09 -5.41
C PHE A 196 -11.88 -5.11 -4.57
N PHE A 197 -13.20 -5.03 -4.54
CA PHE A 197 -14.05 -5.99 -3.83
C PHE A 197 -13.97 -7.40 -4.43
N SER A 198 -13.67 -7.54 -5.72
CA SER A 198 -13.47 -8.85 -6.36
C SER A 198 -12.25 -9.63 -5.86
N LEU A 199 -11.36 -8.97 -5.10
CA LEU A 199 -10.23 -9.63 -4.42
C LEU A 199 -10.67 -10.44 -3.18
N PHE A 200 -11.88 -10.18 -2.68
CA PHE A 200 -12.48 -10.89 -1.56
C PHE A 200 -13.41 -12.01 -2.05
N THR A 201 -13.79 -12.93 -1.17
CA THR A 201 -14.89 -13.85 -1.49
C THR A 201 -16.21 -13.09 -1.58
N GLU A 202 -17.21 -13.65 -2.25
CA GLU A 202 -18.53 -13.00 -2.42
C GLU A 202 -19.15 -12.60 -1.07
N GLU A 203 -19.06 -13.48 -0.06
CA GLU A 203 -19.59 -13.21 1.27
C GLU A 203 -18.82 -12.10 1.99
N GLN A 204 -17.49 -12.11 1.90
CA GLN A 204 -16.64 -11.06 2.49
C GLN A 204 -16.91 -9.70 1.84
N ALA A 205 -17.00 -9.66 0.50
CA ALA A 205 -17.32 -8.46 -0.25
C ALA A 205 -18.70 -7.91 0.15
N LYS A 206 -19.70 -8.79 0.31
CA LYS A 206 -21.03 -8.41 0.77
C LYS A 206 -21.00 -7.78 2.16
N ILE A 207 -20.34 -8.42 3.13
CA ILE A 207 -20.18 -7.89 4.50
C ILE A 207 -19.52 -6.51 4.47
N LEU A 208 -18.44 -6.36 3.71
CA LEU A 208 -17.73 -5.08 3.60
C LEU A 208 -18.61 -4.00 2.96
N LYS A 209 -19.34 -4.31 1.88
CA LYS A 209 -20.24 -3.37 1.21
C LYS A 209 -21.38 -2.91 2.11
N GLU A 210 -21.98 -3.84 2.86
CA GLU A 210 -23.04 -3.53 3.83
C GLU A 210 -22.51 -2.66 4.98
N LYS A 211 -21.42 -3.07 5.65
CA LYS A 211 -20.88 -2.33 6.82
C LYS A 211 -20.23 -0.99 6.46
N SER A 212 -19.73 -0.85 5.24
CA SER A 212 -19.16 0.42 4.77
C SER A 212 -20.22 1.40 4.26
N ASP A 213 -21.48 0.97 4.15
CA ASP A 213 -22.57 1.71 3.50
C ASP A 213 -22.23 2.09 2.04
N TYR A 214 -21.68 1.13 1.27
CA TYR A 214 -21.15 1.38 -0.07
C TYR A 214 -22.16 2.04 -1.01
N ASP A 215 -23.41 1.59 -1.01
CA ASP A 215 -24.46 2.18 -1.86
C ASP A 215 -24.80 3.62 -1.45
N ALA A 216 -24.81 3.92 -0.15
CA ALA A 216 -24.99 5.29 0.34
C ALA A 216 -23.81 6.18 -0.07
N TRP A 217 -22.60 5.64 -0.01
CA TRP A 217 -21.41 6.35 -0.49
C TRP A 217 -21.45 6.61 -2.00
N LEU A 218 -21.93 5.66 -2.82
CA LEU A 218 -22.13 5.89 -4.26
C LEU A 218 -23.12 7.03 -4.52
N ASN A 219 -24.19 7.16 -3.72
CA ASN A 219 -25.10 8.32 -3.81
C ASN A 219 -24.40 9.65 -3.46
N ILE A 220 -23.44 9.63 -2.52
CA ILE A 220 -22.59 10.79 -2.24
C ILE A 220 -21.76 11.11 -3.48
N VAL A 221 -21.09 10.11 -4.08
CA VAL A 221 -20.31 10.29 -5.31
C VAL A 221 -21.15 10.93 -6.41
N ASP A 222 -22.37 10.45 -6.65
CA ASP A 222 -23.29 11.01 -7.65
C ASP A 222 -23.70 12.45 -7.35
N THR A 223 -23.79 12.80 -6.07
CA THR A 223 -24.00 14.20 -5.65
C THR A 223 -22.75 15.04 -5.93
N LYS A 224 -21.56 14.55 -5.57
CA LYS A 224 -20.27 15.22 -5.83
C LYS A 224 -20.03 15.43 -7.32
N ASN A 225 -20.44 14.49 -8.17
CA ASN A 225 -20.34 14.58 -9.63
C ASN A 225 -21.05 15.81 -10.23
N LYS A 226 -22.01 16.40 -9.51
CA LYS A 226 -22.75 17.60 -9.93
C LYS A 226 -22.13 18.89 -9.41
N LEU A 227 -21.16 18.80 -8.51
CA LEU A 227 -20.49 19.95 -7.90
C LEU A 227 -19.22 20.33 -8.68
N PRO A 228 -18.83 21.61 -8.71
CA PRO A 228 -17.52 22.03 -9.20
C PRO A 228 -16.36 21.32 -8.50
N MET A 229 -15.29 21.03 -9.24
CA MET A 229 -14.11 20.28 -8.74
C MET A 229 -13.38 20.99 -7.58
N ASP A 230 -13.48 22.31 -7.48
CA ASP A 230 -12.92 23.11 -6.40
C ASP A 230 -13.80 23.16 -5.14
N SER A 231 -15.03 22.63 -5.21
CA SER A 231 -16.08 22.76 -4.20
C SER A 231 -16.64 21.40 -3.76
N LEU A 232 -15.81 20.34 -3.81
CA LEU A 232 -16.24 18.98 -3.50
C LEU A 232 -16.39 18.72 -1.99
N ASN A 233 -15.60 19.36 -1.16
CA ASN A 233 -15.61 19.11 0.29
C ASN A 233 -16.71 19.93 0.98
N THR A 234 -17.41 19.30 1.91
CA THR A 234 -18.30 19.97 2.87
C THR A 234 -17.58 20.23 4.17
N GLN A 235 -18.04 21.21 4.96
CA GLN A 235 -17.44 21.49 6.26
C GLN A 235 -17.50 20.26 7.19
N THR A 236 -18.61 19.53 7.20
CA THR A 236 -18.77 18.30 8.00
C THR A 236 -17.74 17.23 7.64
N GLU A 237 -17.46 17.04 6.35
CA GLU A 237 -16.41 16.10 5.93
C GLU A 237 -15.01 16.57 6.36
N LEU A 238 -14.74 17.88 6.30
CA LEU A 238 -13.46 18.43 6.74
C LEU A 238 -13.26 18.30 8.25
N ASP A 239 -14.31 18.51 9.04
CA ASP A 239 -14.28 18.32 10.49
C ASP A 239 -14.02 16.84 10.85
N GLU A 240 -14.61 15.90 10.09
CA GLU A 240 -14.37 14.47 10.26
C GLU A 240 -12.94 14.06 9.85
N VAL A 241 -12.42 14.62 8.75
CA VAL A 241 -11.02 14.44 8.34
C VAL A 241 -10.08 14.93 9.44
N ASP A 242 -10.34 16.11 10.01
CA ASP A 242 -9.50 16.68 11.07
C ASP A 242 -9.49 15.80 12.33
N SER A 243 -10.65 15.25 12.70
CA SER A 243 -10.79 14.28 13.79
C SER A 243 -9.97 12.99 13.55
N ILE A 244 -9.86 12.54 12.30
CA ILE A 244 -9.05 11.36 11.95
C ILE A 244 -7.55 11.66 12.01
N ILE A 245 -7.14 12.86 11.59
CA ILE A 245 -5.71 13.23 11.47
C ILE A 245 -5.12 13.68 12.80
N ASN A 246 -5.92 14.38 13.62
CA ASN A 246 -5.47 14.97 14.88
C ASN A 246 -5.98 14.23 16.13
N GLY A 247 -6.86 13.25 15.98
CA GLY A 247 -7.40 12.42 17.06
C GLY A 247 -6.55 11.19 17.35
#